data_AF-A0A1J4WNX5-F1
#
_entry.id   AF-A0A1J4WNX5-F1
#
_cell.length_a   1.000
_cell.length_b   1.000
_cell.length_c   1.000
_cell.angle_alpha   90.00
_cell.angle_beta   90.00
_cell.angle_gamma   90.00
#
_symmetry.space_group_name_H-M   'P 1'
#
loop_
_entity.id
_entity.type
_entity.pdbx_description
1 polymer ?
#
loop_
_entity_poly.entity_id
_entity_poly.type
_entity_poly.pdbx_seq_one_letter_code
_entity_poly.pdbx_strand_id
1 'polypeptide(L)'
;MVKNNYFGDTKFDKAYFTGKSSCGYPGGYTKENLLNHDYDYNDFAAVAKKISQLGVRTYFEIGCARGYLMEELLKLGVKVKGWDVSEYIIKKASKKVKPFIEIKDISEIKNLPDKSFDLVHVSTVLGYAPLKKLDYYLKEIKRIAKKFVIVYSGTPEDAPEENSIRLINKPDDWWNKKFSKHFALVDLNWYLWKPD
;
A
#
# COMPACT_ATOMS: atom_id res chain seq x y z
N MET A 1 -5.10 -19.54 8.79
CA MET A 1 -6.22 -19.28 7.87
C MET A 1 -6.27 -17.79 7.62
N VAL A 2 -6.33 -17.36 6.35
CA VAL A 2 -6.64 -15.97 6.01
C VAL A 2 -8.02 -15.66 6.56
N LYS A 3 -8.14 -14.69 7.46
CA LYS A 3 -9.44 -14.16 7.85
C LYS A 3 -9.83 -13.16 6.76
N ASN A 4 -10.72 -13.55 5.85
CA ASN A 4 -11.18 -12.67 4.77
C ASN A 4 -11.57 -11.28 5.32
N ASN A 5 -11.11 -10.22 4.67
CA ASN A 5 -11.29 -8.82 5.08
C ASN A 5 -10.55 -8.41 6.35
N TYR A 6 -9.57 -9.15 6.85
CA TYR A 6 -8.77 -8.71 8.00
C TYR A 6 -7.29 -8.56 7.65
N PHE A 7 -6.65 -7.59 8.30
CA PHE A 7 -5.21 -7.56 8.47
C PHE A 7 -4.88 -7.08 9.89
N GLY A 8 -4.02 -7.82 10.60
CA GLY A 8 -3.88 -7.68 12.04
C GLY A 8 -5.22 -7.94 12.74
N ASP A 9 -5.63 -7.01 13.61
CA ASP A 9 -6.90 -7.06 14.34
C ASP A 9 -8.01 -6.23 13.65
N THR A 10 -7.68 -5.59 12.52
CA THR A 10 -8.60 -4.68 11.82
C THR A 10 -9.38 -5.39 10.73
N LYS A 11 -10.68 -5.08 10.64
CA LYS A 11 -11.57 -5.51 9.56
C LYS A 11 -11.75 -4.41 8.51
N PHE A 12 -11.42 -4.72 7.26
CA PHE A 12 -11.53 -3.84 6.09
C PHE A 12 -12.79 -4.17 5.29
N ASP A 13 -13.96 -3.87 5.84
CA ASP A 13 -15.26 -4.19 5.22
C ASP A 13 -15.99 -2.95 4.67
N LYS A 14 -17.27 -3.11 4.32
CA LYS A 14 -18.11 -2.02 3.82
C LYS A 14 -18.13 -0.82 4.76
N ALA A 15 -18.16 -1.01 6.08
CA ALA A 15 -18.25 0.09 7.03
C ALA A 15 -16.98 0.95 6.98
N TYR A 16 -15.82 0.28 6.93
CA TYR A 16 -14.50 0.92 6.78
C TYR A 16 -14.40 1.79 5.53
N PHE A 17 -14.76 1.24 4.36
CA PHE A 17 -14.63 1.96 3.08
C PHE A 17 -15.78 2.93 2.76
N THR A 18 -16.82 2.99 3.60
CA THR A 18 -17.92 3.97 3.44
C THR A 18 -17.93 5.03 4.53
N GLY A 19 -16.93 5.06 5.40
CA GLY A 19 -16.83 6.03 6.50
C GLY A 19 -17.89 5.85 7.58
N LYS A 20 -18.51 4.66 7.65
CA LYS A 20 -19.53 4.33 8.67
C LYS A 20 -18.94 3.75 9.95
N SER A 21 -17.66 3.42 9.94
CA SER A 21 -16.88 3.14 11.16
C SER A 21 -16.15 4.40 11.61
N SER A 22 -16.03 4.61 12.92
CA SER A 22 -15.28 5.73 13.52
C SER A 22 -13.81 5.81 13.08
N CYS A 23 -13.28 4.69 12.60
CA CYS A 23 -11.89 4.49 12.18
C CYS A 23 -11.76 4.17 10.67
N GLY A 24 -12.83 4.37 9.88
CA GLY A 24 -12.84 4.15 8.43
C GLY A 24 -12.44 5.39 7.64
N TYR A 25 -12.44 5.31 6.31
CA TYR A 25 -12.19 6.45 5.43
C TYR A 25 -13.37 7.44 5.50
N PRO A 26 -13.21 8.64 6.09
CA PRO A 26 -14.27 9.63 6.16
C PRO A 26 -14.74 10.01 4.75
N GLY A 27 -16.05 10.13 4.53
CA GLY A 27 -16.63 10.36 3.20
C GLY A 27 -16.59 9.16 2.25
N GLY A 28 -15.85 8.10 2.59
CA GLY A 28 -15.72 6.86 1.82
C GLY A 28 -14.55 6.83 0.85
N TYR A 29 -14.15 5.63 0.42
CA TYR A 29 -13.01 5.42 -0.47
C TYR A 29 -13.40 5.54 -1.95
N THR A 30 -13.33 6.76 -2.46
CA THR A 30 -13.57 7.11 -3.86
C THR A 30 -12.37 7.87 -4.42
N LYS A 31 -12.23 7.88 -5.76
CA LYS A 31 -11.18 8.66 -6.41
C LYS A 31 -11.29 10.14 -6.03
N GLU A 32 -12.49 10.71 -6.10
CA GLU A 32 -12.77 12.10 -5.73
C GLU A 32 -12.33 12.43 -4.29
N ASN A 33 -12.68 11.61 -3.31
CA ASN A 33 -12.30 11.86 -1.92
C ASN A 33 -10.79 11.73 -1.69
N LEU A 34 -10.12 10.82 -2.40
CA LEU A 34 -8.66 10.68 -2.31
C LEU A 34 -7.91 11.86 -2.97
N LEU A 35 -8.50 12.50 -3.97
CA LEU A 35 -7.93 13.68 -4.63
C LEU A 35 -8.22 14.98 -3.86
N ASN A 36 -9.33 15.05 -3.13
CA ASN A 36 -9.81 16.26 -2.45
C ASN A 36 -9.33 16.37 -0.99
N HIS A 37 -8.89 15.28 -0.40
CA HIS A 37 -8.17 15.28 0.87
C HIS A 37 -6.67 15.20 0.56
N ASP A 38 -5.81 15.85 1.35
CA ASP A 38 -4.33 15.88 1.22
C ASP A 38 -3.62 14.51 1.34
N TYR A 39 -4.24 13.42 0.86
CA TYR A 39 -3.68 12.08 0.80
C TYR A 39 -2.79 11.91 -0.43
N ASP A 40 -1.57 12.44 -0.42
CA ASP A 40 -0.38 12.02 -1.22
C ASP A 40 -0.51 11.81 -2.76
N TYR A 41 -1.70 11.90 -3.35
CA TYR A 41 -2.03 11.58 -4.74
C TYR A 41 -2.94 12.67 -5.29
N ASN A 42 -2.41 13.86 -5.50
CA ASN A 42 -3.17 14.91 -6.17
C ASN A 42 -3.46 14.55 -7.64
N ASP A 43 -2.72 13.58 -8.20
CA ASP A 43 -2.96 13.03 -9.54
C ASP A 43 -2.29 11.65 -9.74
N PHE A 44 -3.08 10.56 -9.75
CA PHE A 44 -2.59 9.21 -10.04
C PHE A 44 -1.92 9.07 -11.42
N ALA A 45 -2.33 9.86 -12.42
CA ALA A 45 -1.75 9.78 -13.76
C ALA A 45 -0.34 10.40 -13.77
N ALA A 46 -0.14 11.52 -13.07
CA ALA A 46 1.18 12.11 -12.87
C ALA A 46 2.12 11.16 -12.12
N VAL A 47 1.60 10.47 -11.09
CA VAL A 47 2.37 9.47 -10.34
C VAL A 47 2.75 8.28 -11.22
N ALA A 48 1.81 7.72 -11.98
CA ALA A 48 2.08 6.63 -12.91
C ALA A 48 3.13 7.03 -13.97
N LYS A 49 3.05 8.26 -14.49
CA LYS A 49 4.03 8.78 -15.45
C LYS A 49 5.43 8.83 -14.86
N LYS A 50 5.58 9.35 -13.64
CA LYS A 50 6.87 9.40 -12.93
C LYS A 50 7.42 7.99 -12.65
N ILE A 51 6.59 7.06 -12.20
CA ILE A 51 6.99 5.66 -12.01
C ILE A 51 7.46 5.03 -13.33
N SER A 52 6.75 5.27 -14.43
CA SER A 52 7.13 4.78 -15.76
C SER A 52 8.49 5.34 -16.22
N GLN A 53 8.77 6.61 -15.92
CA GLN A 53 10.06 7.27 -16.22
C GLN A 53 11.25 6.68 -15.45
N LEU A 54 11.03 5.98 -14.32
CA LEU A 54 12.06 5.21 -13.61
C LEU A 54 12.44 3.90 -14.34
N GLY A 55 11.82 3.61 -15.48
CA GLY A 55 12.05 2.37 -16.23
C GLY A 55 11.45 1.14 -15.56
N VAL A 56 10.38 1.32 -14.77
CA VAL A 56 9.62 0.24 -14.11
C VAL A 56 8.72 -0.45 -15.15
N ARG A 57 8.86 -1.78 -15.27
CA ARG A 57 8.03 -2.61 -16.18
C ARG A 57 7.07 -3.55 -15.46
N THR A 58 7.37 -3.91 -14.22
CA THR A 58 6.54 -4.75 -13.35
C THR A 58 6.33 -4.07 -12.00
N TYR A 59 5.06 -3.86 -11.64
CA TYR A 59 4.65 -3.13 -10.44
C TYR A 59 3.77 -4.02 -9.57
N PHE A 60 4.05 -4.05 -8.27
CA PHE A 60 3.24 -4.78 -7.29
C PHE A 60 2.82 -3.87 -6.13
N GLU A 61 1.54 -3.86 -5.81
CA GLU A 61 0.99 -3.04 -4.72
C GLU A 61 0.28 -3.91 -3.67
N ILE A 62 0.63 -3.70 -2.41
CA ILE A 62 -0.01 -4.36 -1.27
C ILE A 62 -0.90 -3.34 -0.56
N GLY A 63 -2.19 -3.68 -0.39
CA GLY A 63 -3.23 -2.74 0.03
C GLY A 63 -3.72 -1.86 -1.13
N CYS A 64 -3.85 -2.43 -2.33
CA CYS A 64 -4.14 -1.65 -3.54
C CYS A 64 -5.59 -1.13 -3.63
N ALA A 65 -6.47 -1.56 -2.73
CA ALA A 65 -7.87 -1.19 -2.68
C ALA A 65 -8.60 -1.32 -4.05
N ARG A 66 -8.89 -0.20 -4.70
CA ARG A 66 -9.56 -0.15 -6.01
C ARG A 66 -8.60 -0.17 -7.20
N GLY A 67 -7.29 -0.15 -6.95
CA GLY A 67 -6.24 -0.18 -7.96
C GLY A 67 -6.15 1.11 -8.79
N TYR A 68 -6.38 2.28 -8.21
CA TYR A 68 -6.40 3.54 -8.99
C TYR A 68 -5.06 3.85 -9.65
N LEU A 69 -3.95 3.75 -8.93
CA LEU A 69 -2.61 3.94 -9.50
C LEU A 69 -2.27 2.83 -10.50
N MET A 70 -2.60 1.58 -10.16
CA MET A 70 -2.44 0.43 -11.06
C MET A 70 -3.16 0.62 -12.40
N GLU A 71 -4.36 1.20 -12.41
CA GLU A 71 -5.12 1.47 -13.64
C GLU A 71 -4.41 2.50 -14.53
N GLU A 72 -3.80 3.53 -13.96
CA GLU A 72 -3.00 4.51 -14.72
C GLU A 72 -1.69 3.89 -15.23
N LEU A 73 -1.02 3.05 -14.44
CA LEU A 73 0.17 2.31 -14.85
C LEU A 73 -0.10 1.33 -16.01
N LEU A 74 -1.25 0.65 -15.99
CA LEU A 74 -1.70 -0.21 -17.09
C LEU A 74 -1.81 0.55 -18.42
N LYS A 75 -2.33 1.80 -18.40
CA LYS A 75 -2.42 2.64 -19.61
C LYS A 75 -1.05 2.98 -20.19
N LEU A 76 -0.01 2.97 -19.36
CA LEU A 76 1.38 3.22 -19.75
C LEU A 76 2.14 1.92 -20.11
N GLY A 77 1.46 0.78 -20.18
CA GLY A 77 2.05 -0.51 -20.54
C GLY A 77 2.85 -1.19 -19.42
N VAL A 78 2.74 -0.73 -18.17
CA VAL A 78 3.36 -1.39 -17.01
C VAL A 78 2.51 -2.60 -16.62
N LYS A 79 3.17 -3.75 -16.41
CA LYS A 79 2.49 -4.94 -15.88
C LYS A 79 2.23 -4.73 -14.39
N VAL A 80 0.97 -4.79 -13.98
CA VAL A 80 0.59 -4.57 -12.58
C VAL A 80 0.09 -5.86 -11.94
N LYS A 81 0.28 -5.95 -10.63
CA LYS A 81 -0.34 -6.93 -9.75
C LYS A 81 -0.68 -6.22 -8.43
N GLY A 82 -1.78 -6.58 -7.80
CA GLY A 82 -2.18 -5.97 -6.54
C GLY A 82 -2.80 -6.96 -5.59
N TRP A 83 -2.52 -6.84 -4.30
CA TRP A 83 -3.19 -7.60 -3.25
C TRP A 83 -3.94 -6.64 -2.33
N ASP A 84 -5.13 -7.03 -1.93
CA ASP A 84 -5.87 -6.38 -0.86
C ASP A 84 -6.67 -7.44 -0.09
N VAL A 85 -6.84 -7.27 1.23
CA VAL A 85 -7.60 -8.22 2.05
C VAL A 85 -9.11 -8.04 1.90
N SER A 86 -9.56 -6.88 1.41
CA SER A 86 -10.96 -6.52 1.34
C SER A 86 -11.62 -6.96 0.04
N GLU A 87 -12.45 -7.99 0.12
CA GLU A 87 -13.31 -8.39 -0.99
C GLU A 87 -14.26 -7.25 -1.40
N TYR A 88 -14.74 -6.47 -0.43
CA TYR A 88 -15.66 -5.35 -0.67
C TYR A 88 -15.05 -4.29 -1.58
N ILE A 89 -13.82 -3.85 -1.29
CA ILE A 89 -13.20 -2.78 -2.06
C ILE A 89 -12.77 -3.25 -3.44
N ILE A 90 -12.26 -4.48 -3.54
CA ILE A 90 -11.87 -5.12 -4.81
C ILE A 90 -13.10 -5.26 -5.72
N LYS A 91 -14.27 -5.59 -5.17
CA LYS A 91 -15.51 -5.66 -5.95
C LYS A 91 -15.85 -4.33 -6.64
N LYS A 92 -15.43 -3.20 -6.08
CA LYS A 92 -15.62 -1.83 -6.59
C LYS A 92 -14.50 -1.34 -7.52
N ALA A 93 -13.46 -2.13 -7.76
CA ALA A 93 -12.41 -1.79 -8.72
C ALA A 93 -12.95 -1.74 -10.15
N SER A 94 -12.34 -0.92 -11.00
CA SER A 94 -12.65 -0.84 -12.43
C SER A 94 -12.46 -2.20 -13.10
N LYS A 95 -13.33 -2.54 -14.07
CA LYS A 95 -13.21 -3.80 -14.85
C LYS A 95 -11.84 -3.95 -15.53
N LYS A 96 -11.15 -2.83 -15.79
CA LYS A 96 -9.82 -2.80 -16.43
C LYS A 96 -8.71 -3.31 -15.50
N VAL A 97 -8.74 -2.94 -14.23
CA VAL A 97 -7.68 -3.27 -13.26
C VAL A 97 -8.01 -4.48 -12.39
N LYS A 98 -9.30 -4.73 -12.15
CA LYS A 98 -9.79 -5.81 -11.28
C LYS A 98 -9.19 -7.20 -11.59
N PRO A 99 -8.97 -7.61 -12.86
CA PRO A 99 -8.33 -8.90 -13.16
C PRO A 99 -6.91 -9.07 -12.62
N PHE A 100 -6.25 -7.98 -12.23
CA PHE A 100 -4.88 -7.98 -11.70
C PHE A 100 -4.83 -7.88 -10.17
N ILE A 101 -5.99 -7.87 -9.50
CA ILE A 101 -6.09 -7.74 -8.05
C ILE A 101 -6.56 -9.08 -7.45
N GLU A 102 -5.82 -9.58 -6.46
CA GLU A 102 -6.16 -10.80 -5.71
C GLU A 102 -6.57 -10.46 -4.27
N ILE A 103 -7.53 -11.22 -3.73
CA ILE A 103 -7.91 -11.14 -2.31
C ILE A 103 -6.86 -11.91 -1.50
N LYS A 104 -5.86 -11.20 -0.96
CA LYS A 104 -4.71 -11.80 -0.27
C LYS A 104 -4.19 -10.95 0.87
N ASP A 105 -3.68 -11.63 1.89
CA ASP A 105 -3.01 -11.01 3.03
C ASP A 105 -1.50 -10.92 2.78
N ILE A 106 -0.84 -9.87 3.27
CA ILE A 106 0.61 -9.67 3.15
C ILE A 106 1.43 -10.84 3.73
N SER A 107 0.88 -11.64 4.65
CA SER A 107 1.52 -12.88 5.14
C SER A 107 1.77 -13.93 4.06
N GLU A 108 1.09 -13.83 2.90
CA GLU A 108 1.34 -14.68 1.74
C GLU A 108 2.53 -14.21 0.88
N ILE A 109 3.18 -13.10 1.22
CA ILE A 109 4.30 -12.52 0.44
C ILE A 109 5.46 -13.52 0.24
N LYS A 110 5.65 -14.45 1.17
CA LYS A 110 6.62 -15.55 1.09
C LYS A 110 6.44 -16.48 -0.10
N ASN A 111 5.25 -16.48 -0.70
CA ASN A 111 4.94 -17.31 -1.87
C ASN A 111 5.32 -16.61 -3.18
N LEU A 112 5.79 -15.35 -3.14
CA LEU A 112 6.24 -14.62 -4.32
C LEU A 112 7.74 -14.85 -4.54
N PRO A 113 8.21 -14.96 -5.80
CA PRO A 113 9.61 -15.18 -6.12
C PRO A 113 10.48 -13.93 -5.88
N ASP A 114 11.76 -14.15 -5.61
CA ASP A 114 12.77 -13.11 -5.45
C ASP A 114 12.85 -12.19 -6.69
N LYS A 115 13.07 -10.89 -6.47
CA LYS A 115 13.33 -9.88 -7.52
C LYS A 115 12.32 -9.94 -8.69
N SER A 116 11.06 -10.19 -8.39
CA SER A 116 10.00 -10.42 -9.37
C SER A 116 9.30 -9.15 -9.83
N PHE A 117 9.42 -8.06 -9.08
CA PHE A 117 8.81 -6.77 -9.40
C PHE A 117 9.86 -5.68 -9.46
N ASP A 118 9.88 -4.92 -10.56
CA ASP A 118 10.73 -3.73 -10.68
C ASP A 118 10.44 -2.73 -9.56
N LEU A 119 9.16 -2.53 -9.21
CA LEU A 119 8.74 -1.71 -8.07
C LEU A 119 7.71 -2.43 -7.19
N VAL A 120 7.92 -2.38 -5.87
CA VAL A 120 6.95 -2.82 -4.86
C VAL A 120 6.46 -1.62 -4.07
N HIS A 121 5.15 -1.48 -3.94
CA HIS A 121 4.48 -0.36 -3.28
C HIS A 121 3.68 -0.85 -2.08
N VAL A 122 3.98 -0.33 -0.89
CA VAL A 122 3.22 -0.56 0.34
C VAL A 122 3.02 0.75 1.08
N SER A 123 1.86 1.40 0.88
CA SER A 123 1.49 2.63 1.58
C SER A 123 0.33 2.39 2.52
N THR A 124 0.38 3.00 3.70
CA THR A 124 -0.64 2.97 4.76
C THR A 124 -1.09 1.60 5.27
N VAL A 125 -0.46 0.50 4.84
CA VAL A 125 -0.75 -0.87 5.29
C VAL A 125 0.02 -1.27 6.54
N LEU A 126 1.33 -1.00 6.63
CA LEU A 126 2.19 -1.63 7.65
C LEU A 126 1.84 -1.21 9.09
N GLY A 127 1.13 -0.10 9.28
CA GLY A 127 0.61 0.28 10.60
C GLY A 127 -0.39 -0.70 11.21
N TYR A 128 -1.04 -1.54 10.40
CA TYR A 128 -1.95 -2.59 10.86
C TYR A 128 -1.24 -3.93 11.12
N ALA A 129 0.06 -4.03 10.82
CA ALA A 129 0.83 -5.24 11.04
C ALA A 129 1.12 -5.44 12.54
N PRO A 130 1.13 -6.68 13.05
CA PRO A 130 1.70 -6.94 14.37
C PRO A 130 3.17 -6.50 14.40
N LEU A 131 3.56 -5.67 15.38
CA LEU A 131 4.90 -5.08 15.48
C LEU A 131 6.03 -6.12 15.35
N LYS A 132 5.85 -7.30 15.97
CA LYS A 132 6.80 -8.42 15.90
C LYS A 132 7.03 -9.00 14.51
N LYS A 133 6.11 -8.78 13.56
CA LYS A 133 6.22 -9.22 12.16
C LYS A 133 6.72 -8.13 11.23
N LEU A 134 6.85 -6.89 11.69
CA LEU A 134 7.19 -5.77 10.82
C LEU A 134 8.52 -5.99 10.09
N ASP A 135 9.58 -6.39 10.80
CA ASP A 135 10.89 -6.64 10.17
C ASP A 135 10.85 -7.81 9.18
N TYR A 136 10.01 -8.81 9.43
CA TYR A 136 9.80 -9.90 8.49
C TYR A 136 9.16 -9.39 7.19
N TYR A 137 8.10 -8.57 7.29
CA TYR A 137 7.45 -8.00 6.11
C TYR A 137 8.39 -7.09 5.32
N LEU A 138 9.20 -6.27 5.99
CA LEU A 138 10.18 -5.41 5.32
C LEU A 138 11.25 -6.22 4.58
N LYS A 139 11.77 -7.30 5.17
CA LYS A 139 12.70 -8.22 4.50
C LYS A 139 12.07 -8.89 3.28
N GLU A 140 10.81 -9.30 3.37
CA GLU A 140 10.11 -9.93 2.25
C GLU A 140 9.80 -8.93 1.13
N ILE A 141 9.38 -7.71 1.45
CA ILE A 141 9.21 -6.61 0.48
C ILE A 141 10.54 -6.36 -0.24
N LYS A 142 11.65 -6.29 0.51
CA LYS A 142 13.01 -6.17 -0.04
C LYS A 142 13.34 -7.32 -1.00
N ARG A 143 13.08 -8.57 -0.57
CA ARG A 143 13.40 -9.78 -1.34
C ARG A 143 12.70 -9.81 -2.70
N ILE A 144 11.43 -9.42 -2.75
CA ILE A 144 10.63 -9.47 -3.99
C ILE A 144 10.86 -8.26 -4.91
N ALA A 145 11.36 -7.15 -4.36
CA ALA A 145 11.69 -5.94 -5.11
C ALA A 145 13.00 -6.10 -5.88
N LYS A 146 13.02 -5.65 -7.13
CA LYS A 146 14.18 -5.71 -8.03
C LYS A 146 14.92 -4.38 -8.14
N LYS A 147 14.20 -3.26 -8.23
CA LYS A 147 14.80 -1.94 -8.43
C LYS A 147 14.40 -0.95 -7.35
N PHE A 148 13.10 -0.86 -7.05
CA PHE A 148 12.56 0.18 -6.18
C PHE A 148 11.53 -0.35 -5.21
N VAL A 149 11.40 0.35 -4.09
CA VAL A 149 10.34 0.18 -3.10
C VAL A 149 9.75 1.55 -2.82
N ILE A 150 8.43 1.67 -2.87
CA ILE A 150 7.69 2.79 -2.28
C ILE A 150 7.08 2.26 -0.98
N VAL A 151 7.46 2.84 0.16
CA VAL A 151 6.95 2.39 1.46
C VAL A 151 6.69 3.56 2.40
N TYR A 152 5.44 3.66 2.85
CA TYR A 152 4.98 4.72 3.76
C TYR A 152 3.96 4.16 4.75
N SER A 153 4.05 4.53 6.02
CA SER A 153 3.05 4.17 7.04
C SER A 153 2.96 5.19 8.17
N GLY A 154 3.36 6.42 7.90
CA GLY A 154 3.23 7.57 8.78
C GLY A 154 1.87 7.71 9.43
N THR A 155 1.87 8.32 10.60
CA THR A 155 0.65 8.76 11.30
C THR A 155 0.92 10.16 11.83
N PRO A 156 0.02 11.14 11.60
CA PRO A 156 0.15 12.47 12.16
C PRO A 156 0.37 12.42 13.68
N GLU A 157 1.22 13.28 14.22
CA GLU A 157 1.55 13.31 15.66
C GLU A 157 0.35 13.59 16.56
N ASP A 158 -0.64 14.30 16.03
CA ASP A 158 -1.90 14.67 16.67
C ASP A 158 -3.02 13.65 16.44
N ALA A 159 -2.72 12.52 15.78
CA ALA A 159 -3.72 11.48 15.54
C ALA A 159 -4.17 10.85 16.88
N PRO A 160 -5.46 10.94 17.26
CA PRO A 160 -5.93 10.48 18.56
C PRO A 160 -5.72 8.97 18.73
N GLU A 161 -4.93 8.58 19.74
CA GLU A 161 -4.59 7.17 20.02
C GLU A 161 -5.82 6.35 20.43
N GLU A 162 -6.74 6.97 21.16
CA GLU A 162 -7.90 6.36 21.80
C GLU A 162 -8.90 5.68 20.85
N ASN A 163 -8.78 5.88 19.53
CA ASN A 163 -9.60 5.22 18.51
C ASN A 163 -8.80 4.61 17.36
N SER A 164 -7.48 4.47 17.51
CA SER A 164 -6.64 3.94 16.44
C SER A 164 -6.79 2.43 16.30
N ILE A 165 -7.24 2.00 15.13
CA ILE A 165 -7.24 0.59 14.70
C ILE A 165 -5.85 0.10 14.26
N ARG A 166 -4.86 1.00 14.20
CA ARG A 166 -3.49 0.65 13.83
C ARG A 166 -2.78 0.04 15.03
N LEU A 167 -2.08 -1.07 14.81
CA LEU A 167 -1.25 -1.71 15.82
C LEU A 167 0.10 -0.99 16.02
N ILE A 168 0.50 -0.16 15.05
CA ILE A 168 1.73 0.62 15.07
C ILE A 168 1.36 2.07 14.74
N ASN A 169 1.16 2.87 15.79
CA ASN A 169 0.93 4.31 15.71
C ASN A 169 2.24 5.04 16.01
N LYS A 170 2.95 5.46 14.95
CA LYS A 170 4.27 6.09 15.05
C LYS A 170 4.44 7.19 14.01
N PRO A 171 5.14 8.28 14.33
CA PRO A 171 5.37 9.39 13.39
C PRO A 171 6.32 8.98 12.25
N ASP A 172 6.40 9.83 11.24
CA ASP A 172 7.16 9.60 10.01
C ASP A 172 8.64 9.31 10.31
N ASP A 173 9.26 10.04 11.22
CA ASP A 173 10.67 9.84 11.59
C ASP A 173 10.95 8.44 12.12
N TRP A 174 10.03 7.87 12.89
CA TRP A 174 10.17 6.50 13.38
C TRP A 174 10.09 5.50 12.23
N TRP A 175 9.16 5.70 11.30
CA TRP A 175 8.99 4.85 10.11
C TRP A 175 10.18 4.97 9.17
N ASN A 176 10.67 6.17 8.89
CA ASN A 176 11.83 6.44 8.06
C ASN A 176 13.10 5.80 8.66
N LYS A 177 13.27 5.90 9.98
CA LYS A 177 14.35 5.18 10.70
C LYS A 177 14.18 3.66 10.67
N LYS A 178 12.94 3.16 10.59
CA LYS A 178 12.66 1.72 10.45
C LYS A 178 12.98 1.24 9.02
N PHE A 179 12.53 1.95 8.00
CA PHE A 179 12.73 1.62 6.58
C PHE A 179 14.21 1.69 6.18
N SER A 180 14.96 2.68 6.67
CA SER A 180 16.40 2.83 6.39
C SER A 180 17.28 1.68 6.91
N LYS A 181 16.76 0.81 7.78
CA LYS A 181 17.45 -0.44 8.17
C LYS A 181 17.34 -1.56 7.14
N HIS A 182 16.43 -1.42 6.18
CA HIS A 182 16.09 -2.44 5.18
C HIS A 182 16.21 -1.96 3.74
N PHE A 183 16.30 -0.65 3.51
CA PHE A 183 16.34 -0.06 2.17
C PHE A 183 17.26 1.16 2.14
N ALA A 184 17.86 1.42 0.98
CA ALA A 184 18.60 2.66 0.73
C ALA A 184 17.67 3.75 0.20
N LEU A 185 17.65 4.92 0.85
CA LEU A 185 16.80 6.06 0.44
C LEU A 185 17.21 6.60 -0.94
N VAL A 186 16.22 6.89 -1.79
CA VAL A 186 16.40 7.55 -3.09
C VAL A 186 15.80 8.95 -3.07
N ASP A 187 14.54 9.06 -2.66
CA ASP A 187 13.81 10.34 -2.57
C ASP A 187 12.76 10.25 -1.46
N LEU A 188 12.93 11.07 -0.41
CA LEU A 188 12.04 11.06 0.74
C LEU A 188 10.67 11.67 0.42
N ASN A 189 10.60 12.62 -0.52
CA ASN A 189 9.32 13.23 -0.92
C ASN A 189 8.40 12.23 -1.61
N TRP A 190 8.95 11.09 -2.06
CA TRP A 190 8.25 10.02 -2.75
C TRP A 190 8.19 8.74 -1.93
N TYR A 191 8.78 8.75 -0.72
CA TYR A 191 9.06 7.56 0.06
C TYR A 191 9.67 6.46 -0.83
N LEU A 192 10.58 6.85 -1.73
CA LEU A 192 11.19 5.99 -2.73
C LEU A 192 12.54 5.50 -2.23
N TRP A 193 12.73 4.19 -2.29
CA TRP A 193 13.89 3.48 -1.78
C TRP A 193 14.37 2.44 -2.79
N LYS A 194 15.58 1.91 -2.58
CA LYS A 194 16.13 0.73 -3.26
C LYS A 194 16.27 -0.44 -2.28
N PRO A 195 16.00 -1.68 -2.73
CA PRO A 195 16.45 -2.86 -2.00
C PRO A 195 17.97 -2.93 -2.13
N ASP A 196 18.68 -2.66 -1.04
CA ASP A 196 20.15 -2.71 -0.93
C ASP A 196 20.73 -4.13 -1.02
#